data_AF-A0A4Q9KRZ1-F1
#
_entry.id   AF-A0A4Q9KRZ1-F1
#
_cell.length_a   1.000
_cell.length_b   1.000
_cell.length_c   1.000
_cell.angle_alpha   90.00
_cell.angle_beta   90.00
_cell.angle_gamma   90.00
#
_symmetry.space_group_name_H-M   'P 1'
#
loop_
_entity.id
_entity.type
_entity.pdbx_description
1 polymer ?
#
loop_
_entity_poly.entity_id
_entity_poly.type
_entity_poly.pdbx_seq_one_letter_code
_entity_poly.pdbx_strand_id
1 'polypeptide(L)'
;MQSHDFVITTQYGSIPHVVDYKDMKCFNRTFQIYVDDFIYNGSYYLNKDVLPIKEFCSVSNNIIVTFKDKSNLLRTRRGNRKFTKDEYIEFIEKADPDFYMDFDTKKIISRGNKIFSSNFIECKNIEDFVFNLKNGDKIFSTNFINELVNNGQLITYKSEIIYISDYSSKPECSCCSNFEWDYVIHMCDIKEICALTVGMIHNFTQLDNLFKEIQKNILIIDLIKIKKCD
;
A
#
# COMPACT_ATOMS: atom_id res chain seq x y z
N MET A 1 -7.50 2.99 -15.31
CA MET A 1 -6.13 2.64 -14.89
C MET A 1 -5.46 1.84 -15.99
N GLN A 2 -4.15 1.98 -16.12
CA GLN A 2 -3.37 1.21 -17.08
C GLN A 2 -3.29 -0.27 -16.65
N SER A 3 -2.85 -1.11 -17.56
CA SER A 3 -2.91 -2.58 -17.49
C SER A 3 -2.18 -3.17 -16.28
N HIS A 4 -1.11 -2.51 -15.82
CA HIS A 4 -0.43 -2.78 -14.55
C HIS A 4 -0.34 -1.49 -13.73
N ASP A 5 -0.82 -1.54 -12.49
CA ASP A 5 -0.74 -0.41 -11.54
C ASP A 5 -0.73 -0.93 -10.09
N PHE A 6 -0.49 -0.04 -9.12
CA PHE A 6 -0.54 -0.39 -7.70
C PHE A 6 -1.34 0.66 -6.91
N VAL A 7 -1.81 0.25 -5.74
CA VAL A 7 -2.41 1.12 -4.73
C VAL A 7 -1.51 1.19 -3.51
N ILE A 8 -1.55 2.31 -2.78
CA ILE A 8 -0.77 2.48 -1.56
C ILE A 8 -1.57 1.92 -0.39
N THR A 9 -1.12 0.81 0.18
CA THR A 9 -1.73 0.25 1.37
C THR A 9 -1.34 1.08 2.58
N THR A 10 -2.33 1.71 3.18
CA THR A 10 -2.15 2.57 4.35
C THR A 10 -2.31 1.79 5.66
N GLN A 11 -1.92 2.41 6.78
CA GLN A 11 -2.33 1.99 8.10
C GLN A 11 -3.15 3.11 8.74
N TYR A 12 -4.37 2.79 9.19
CA TYR A 12 -5.27 3.79 9.78
C TYR A 12 -5.55 4.99 8.85
N GLY A 13 -5.54 4.76 7.54
CA GLY A 13 -5.82 5.78 6.52
C GLY A 13 -4.66 6.70 6.15
N SER A 14 -3.47 6.48 6.74
CA SER A 14 -2.25 7.24 6.44
C SER A 14 -1.13 6.34 5.93
N ILE A 15 -0.25 6.89 5.08
CA ILE A 15 0.97 6.19 4.68
C ILE A 15 1.84 6.00 5.93
N PRO A 16 2.27 4.78 6.28
CA PRO A 16 3.03 4.58 7.50
C PRO A 16 4.32 5.38 7.49
N HIS A 17 4.64 6.02 8.63
CA HIS A 17 5.86 6.81 8.86
C HIS A 17 6.03 8.08 8.01
N VAL A 18 5.08 8.43 7.14
CA VAL A 18 5.21 9.61 6.25
C VAL A 18 4.16 10.66 6.61
N VAL A 19 4.64 11.87 6.90
CA VAL A 19 3.83 13.08 7.06
C VAL A 19 4.01 13.95 5.81
N ASP A 20 2.97 14.69 5.42
CA ASP A 20 3.00 15.66 4.30
C ASP A 20 3.44 15.07 2.94
N TYR A 21 2.87 13.93 2.57
CA TYR A 21 3.18 13.21 1.34
C TYR A 21 2.73 13.93 0.04
N LYS A 22 1.97 15.03 0.13
CA LYS A 22 1.19 15.62 -0.99
C LYS A 22 2.05 16.03 -2.19
N ASP A 23 3.28 16.49 -1.95
CA ASP A 23 4.18 16.94 -3.01
C ASP A 23 5.06 15.81 -3.59
N MET A 24 4.96 14.60 -3.03
CA MET A 24 5.79 13.46 -3.43
C MET A 24 5.09 12.64 -4.52
N LYS A 25 5.70 12.62 -5.71
CA LYS A 25 5.12 11.94 -6.90
C LYS A 25 4.84 10.45 -6.70
N CYS A 26 5.68 9.74 -5.94
CA CYS A 26 5.49 8.31 -5.65
C CYS A 26 4.21 8.02 -4.85
N PHE A 27 3.68 9.03 -4.15
CA PHE A 27 2.46 8.93 -3.35
C PHE A 27 1.20 9.45 -4.06
N ASN A 28 1.30 9.92 -5.31
CA ASN A 28 0.15 10.33 -6.12
C ASN A 28 -0.57 9.11 -6.74
N ARG A 29 -1.13 8.24 -5.90
CA ARG A 29 -1.83 7.00 -6.27
C ARG A 29 -3.12 6.84 -5.45
N THR A 30 -3.96 5.89 -5.84
CA THR A 30 -5.11 5.48 -5.02
C THR A 30 -4.62 4.86 -3.72
N PHE A 31 -5.26 5.21 -2.61
CA PHE A 31 -4.96 4.65 -1.30
C PHE A 31 -5.90 3.50 -1.01
N GLN A 32 -5.35 2.43 -0.49
CA GLN A 32 -6.11 1.35 0.10
C GLN A 32 -6.12 1.52 1.61
N ILE A 33 -7.32 1.41 2.17
CA ILE A 33 -7.54 1.37 3.60
C ILE A 33 -8.27 0.08 3.98
N TYR A 34 -8.09 -0.37 5.21
CA TYR A 34 -8.76 -1.55 5.73
C TYR A 34 -9.91 -1.19 6.67
N VAL A 35 -11.06 -1.83 6.49
CA VAL A 35 -12.21 -1.72 7.43
C VAL A 35 -11.76 -2.02 8.86
N ASP A 36 -10.87 -3.00 9.04
CA ASP A 36 -10.27 -3.41 10.31
C ASP A 36 -9.61 -2.27 11.11
N ASP A 37 -9.16 -1.22 10.44
CA ASP A 37 -8.51 -0.08 11.09
C ASP A 37 -9.51 0.94 11.65
N PHE A 38 -10.74 0.95 11.13
CA PHE A 38 -11.76 1.95 11.43
C PHE A 38 -12.94 1.41 12.21
N ILE A 39 -13.19 0.10 12.16
CA ILE A 39 -14.33 -0.54 12.81
C ILE A 39 -13.86 -1.43 13.97
N TYR A 40 -14.17 -0.99 15.19
CA TYR A 40 -14.01 -1.73 16.44
C TYR A 40 -15.02 -1.25 17.48
N ASN A 41 -15.13 -1.92 18.62
CA ASN A 41 -16.06 -1.53 19.69
C ASN A 41 -15.80 -0.08 20.16
N GLY A 42 -16.80 0.80 19.98
CA GLY A 42 -16.69 2.22 20.29
C GLY A 42 -15.90 3.04 19.25
N SER A 43 -15.69 2.51 18.04
CA SER A 43 -15.06 3.26 16.96
C SER A 43 -15.93 4.41 16.44
N TYR A 44 -15.28 5.42 15.86
CA TYR A 44 -15.90 6.62 15.33
C TYR A 44 -17.05 6.30 14.37
N TYR A 45 -16.81 5.38 13.43
CA TYR A 45 -17.75 5.01 12.36
C TYR A 45 -18.96 4.18 12.80
N LEU A 46 -19.01 3.74 14.07
CA LEU A 46 -20.22 3.15 14.66
C LEU A 46 -21.19 4.21 15.23
N ASN A 47 -20.82 5.49 15.23
CA ASN A 47 -21.71 6.58 15.64
C ASN A 47 -22.59 7.06 14.48
N LYS A 48 -23.61 7.88 14.78
CA LYS A 48 -24.54 8.42 13.77
C LYS A 48 -23.92 9.57 12.96
N ASP A 49 -23.22 10.48 13.61
CA ASP A 49 -22.65 11.67 12.97
C ASP A 49 -21.15 11.48 12.74
N VAL A 50 -20.78 11.16 11.50
CA VAL A 50 -19.39 10.88 11.12
C VAL A 50 -19.03 11.57 9.81
N LEU A 51 -17.76 11.95 9.69
CA LEU A 51 -17.20 12.49 8.45
C LEU A 51 -16.96 11.38 7.42
N PRO A 52 -17.05 11.69 6.12
CA PRO A 52 -16.50 10.85 5.06
C PRO A 52 -15.03 10.53 5.28
N ILE A 53 -14.59 9.38 4.78
CA ILE A 53 -13.26 8.82 5.08
C ILE A 53 -12.11 9.65 4.51
N LYS A 54 -12.32 10.31 3.36
CA LYS A 54 -11.35 11.24 2.77
C LYS A 54 -11.15 12.47 3.66
N GLU A 55 -12.23 12.99 4.22
CA GLU A 55 -12.19 14.12 5.16
C GLU A 55 -11.55 13.71 6.49
N PHE A 56 -11.97 12.57 7.04
CA PHE A 56 -11.43 12.02 8.28
C PHE A 56 -9.92 11.80 8.22
N CYS A 57 -9.43 11.24 7.11
CA CYS A 57 -8.00 10.98 6.90
C CYS A 57 -7.23 12.19 6.33
N SER A 58 -7.93 13.28 5.97
CA SER A 58 -7.35 14.44 5.27
C SER A 58 -6.64 14.09 3.95
N VAL A 59 -7.20 13.14 3.20
CA VAL A 59 -6.64 12.60 1.95
C VAL A 59 -7.44 13.10 0.74
N SER A 60 -6.75 13.65 -0.26
CA SER A 60 -7.35 14.06 -1.53
C SER A 60 -7.37 12.93 -2.59
N ASN A 61 -6.51 11.93 -2.43
CA ASN A 61 -6.39 10.79 -3.32
C ASN A 61 -7.67 9.95 -3.34
N ASN A 62 -7.86 9.15 -4.39
CA ASN A 62 -8.93 8.15 -4.40
C ASN A 62 -8.72 7.12 -3.30
N ILE A 63 -9.80 6.64 -2.68
CA ILE A 63 -9.76 5.65 -1.61
C ILE A 63 -10.48 4.37 -2.04
N ILE A 64 -9.79 3.25 -1.85
CA ILE A 64 -10.32 1.88 -1.87
C ILE A 64 -10.47 1.40 -0.42
N VAL A 65 -11.66 0.90 -0.08
CA VAL A 65 -11.93 0.22 1.19
C VAL A 65 -11.93 -1.29 0.99
N THR A 66 -11.13 -2.01 1.78
CA THR A 66 -11.02 -3.48 1.73
C THR A 66 -10.98 -4.10 3.12
N PHE A 67 -11.01 -5.43 3.21
CA PHE A 67 -10.77 -6.17 4.44
C PHE A 67 -9.30 -6.65 4.48
N LYS A 68 -8.68 -6.70 5.67
CA LYS A 68 -7.32 -7.29 5.82
C LYS A 68 -7.30 -8.78 5.50
N ASP A 69 -8.39 -9.45 5.85
CA ASP A 69 -8.61 -10.86 5.61
C ASP A 69 -9.91 -11.03 4.80
N LYS A 70 -10.00 -12.08 3.99
CA LYS A 70 -11.24 -12.40 3.26
C LYS A 70 -12.34 -12.93 4.18
N SER A 71 -12.04 -13.11 5.47
CA SER A 71 -13.00 -13.50 6.50
C SER A 71 -13.87 -12.32 6.96
N ASN A 72 -15.05 -12.62 7.50
CA ASN A 72 -15.94 -11.61 8.11
C ASN A 72 -15.55 -11.29 9.56
N LEU A 73 -14.33 -11.64 9.95
CA LEU A 73 -13.77 -11.40 11.27
C LEU A 73 -12.74 -10.27 11.16
N LEU A 74 -13.12 -9.08 11.62
CA LEU A 74 -12.21 -7.95 11.68
C LEU A 74 -11.19 -8.18 12.78
N ARG A 75 -9.91 -8.06 12.43
CA ARG A 75 -8.78 -8.16 13.35
C ARG A 75 -8.25 -6.78 13.64
N THR A 76 -8.75 -6.21 14.73
CA THR A 76 -8.47 -4.83 15.12
C THR A 76 -7.44 -4.80 16.25
N ARG A 77 -6.80 -3.64 16.47
CA ARG A 77 -5.94 -3.43 17.65
C ARG A 77 -6.68 -3.62 18.99
N ARG A 78 -8.01 -3.51 18.99
CA ARG A 78 -8.87 -3.64 20.19
C ARG A 78 -9.53 -5.01 20.30
N GLY A 79 -9.05 -6.00 19.55
CA GLY A 79 -9.56 -7.36 19.54
C GLY A 79 -10.37 -7.71 18.29
N ASN A 80 -10.74 -8.98 18.21
CA ASN A 80 -11.46 -9.52 17.07
C ASN A 80 -12.96 -9.23 17.17
N ARG A 81 -13.57 -8.82 16.07
CA ARG A 81 -15.01 -8.56 15.99
C ARG A 81 -15.60 -9.19 14.73
N LYS A 82 -16.71 -9.92 14.89
CA LYS A 82 -17.52 -10.32 13.73
C LYS A 82 -18.20 -9.09 13.18
N PHE A 83 -18.14 -8.92 11.86
CA PHE A 83 -18.74 -7.79 11.19
C PHE A 83 -19.78 -8.26 10.19
N THR A 84 -20.99 -7.76 10.36
CA THR A 84 -22.13 -8.17 9.54
C THR A 84 -22.20 -7.39 8.24
N LYS A 85 -22.97 -7.92 7.28
CA LYS A 85 -23.19 -7.25 6.00
C LYS A 85 -23.90 -5.91 6.18
N ASP A 86 -24.88 -5.84 7.08
CA ASP A 86 -25.66 -4.63 7.33
C ASP A 86 -24.78 -3.52 7.92
N GLU A 87 -23.94 -3.86 8.92
CA GLU A 87 -22.97 -2.92 9.47
C GLU A 87 -21.93 -2.47 8.43
N TYR A 88 -21.53 -3.36 7.52
CA TYR A 88 -20.62 -2.99 6.43
C TYR A 88 -21.26 -2.02 5.45
N ILE A 89 -22.52 -2.25 5.07
CA ILE A 89 -23.27 -1.34 4.18
C ILE A 89 -23.39 0.03 4.84
N GLU A 90 -23.80 0.08 6.12
CA GLU A 90 -23.89 1.33 6.87
C GLU A 90 -22.52 2.06 6.95
N PHE A 91 -21.43 1.31 7.16
CA PHE A 91 -20.08 1.87 7.14
C PHE A 91 -19.73 2.46 5.77
N ILE A 92 -19.94 1.75 4.67
CA ILE A 92 -19.61 2.22 3.33
C ILE A 92 -20.43 3.46 2.94
N GLU A 93 -21.71 3.50 3.34
CA GLU A 93 -22.57 4.68 3.13
C GLU A 93 -22.02 5.92 3.83
N LYS A 94 -21.64 5.78 5.11
CA LYS A 94 -21.08 6.85 5.94
C LYS A 94 -19.67 7.27 5.51
N ALA A 95 -18.81 6.28 5.26
CA ALA A 95 -17.41 6.49 4.93
C ALA A 95 -17.24 7.08 3.53
N ASP A 96 -18.19 6.86 2.62
CA ASP A 96 -18.19 7.40 1.26
C ASP A 96 -16.84 7.26 0.52
N PRO A 97 -16.33 6.02 0.32
CA PRO A 97 -15.11 5.80 -0.45
C PRO A 97 -15.38 5.84 -1.97
N ASP A 98 -14.33 6.16 -2.74
CA ASP A 98 -14.41 6.13 -4.21
C ASP A 98 -14.67 4.68 -4.74
N PHE A 99 -14.11 3.69 -4.04
CA PHE A 99 -14.21 2.28 -4.35
C PHE A 99 -14.25 1.43 -3.08
N TYR A 100 -14.86 0.25 -3.14
CA TYR A 100 -14.95 -0.66 -2.00
C TYR A 100 -15.04 -2.12 -2.42
N MET A 101 -14.60 -3.01 -1.55
CA MET A 101 -14.70 -4.46 -1.75
C MET A 101 -16.13 -4.93 -1.47
N ASP A 102 -16.82 -5.50 -2.44
CA ASP A 102 -18.13 -6.09 -2.21
C ASP A 102 -18.08 -7.18 -1.13
N PHE A 103 -19.04 -7.16 -0.20
CA PHE A 103 -19.02 -8.00 0.99
C PHE A 103 -19.06 -9.50 0.65
N ASP A 104 -19.84 -9.88 -0.37
CA ASP A 104 -20.09 -11.27 -0.72
C ASP A 104 -19.07 -11.79 -1.74
N THR A 105 -18.88 -11.05 -2.83
CA THR A 105 -18.02 -11.47 -3.95
C THR A 105 -16.54 -11.17 -3.74
N LYS A 106 -16.21 -10.30 -2.78
CA LYS A 106 -14.86 -9.79 -2.50
C LYS A 106 -14.19 -9.10 -3.70
N LYS A 107 -14.97 -8.67 -4.70
CA LYS A 107 -14.49 -7.90 -5.84
C LYS A 107 -14.52 -6.40 -5.52
N ILE A 108 -13.60 -5.63 -6.10
CA ILE A 108 -13.61 -4.17 -5.93
C ILE A 108 -14.61 -3.54 -6.91
N ILE A 109 -15.55 -2.77 -6.37
CA ILE A 109 -16.57 -2.04 -7.12
C ILE A 109 -16.50 -0.54 -6.82
N SER A 110 -16.97 0.26 -7.76
CA SER A 110 -17.16 1.71 -7.60
C SER A 110 -18.58 2.01 -7.12
N ARG A 111 -18.82 3.24 -6.65
CA ARG A 111 -20.11 3.74 -6.12
C ARG A 111 -21.28 3.81 -7.13
N GLY A 112 -21.19 3.09 -8.25
CA GLY A 112 -22.25 2.87 -9.23
C GLY A 112 -22.33 1.41 -9.72
N ASN A 113 -21.85 0.46 -8.90
CA ASN A 113 -21.77 -0.98 -9.19
C ASN A 113 -20.99 -1.34 -10.46
N LYS A 114 -20.15 -0.45 -10.98
CA LYS A 114 -19.18 -0.79 -12.02
C LYS A 114 -17.98 -1.45 -11.35
N ILE A 115 -17.63 -2.64 -11.83
CA ILE A 115 -16.44 -3.38 -11.38
C ILE A 115 -15.22 -2.51 -11.71
N PHE A 116 -14.47 -2.14 -10.67
CA PHE A 116 -13.27 -1.31 -10.80
C PHE A 116 -12.08 -2.13 -11.30
N SER A 117 -11.90 -3.33 -10.75
CA SER A 117 -10.93 -4.31 -11.23
C SER A 117 -11.32 -5.71 -10.76
N SER A 118 -11.44 -6.64 -11.70
CA SER A 118 -11.55 -8.07 -11.38
C SER A 118 -10.22 -8.67 -10.92
N ASN A 119 -9.10 -7.96 -11.13
CA ASN A 119 -7.73 -8.45 -10.96
C ASN A 119 -6.99 -7.67 -9.87
N PHE A 120 -7.69 -7.25 -8.82
CA PHE A 120 -7.07 -6.69 -7.63
C PHE A 120 -6.40 -7.81 -6.81
N ILE A 121 -5.10 -7.69 -6.55
CA ILE A 121 -4.29 -8.72 -5.92
C ILE A 121 -3.69 -8.20 -4.62
N GLU A 122 -3.94 -8.94 -3.54
CA GLU A 122 -3.24 -8.79 -2.27
C GLU A 122 -1.94 -9.60 -2.28
N CYS A 123 -0.80 -8.93 -2.36
CA CYS A 123 0.50 -9.60 -2.36
C CYS A 123 1.00 -9.80 -0.93
N LYS A 124 1.30 -11.05 -0.58
CA LYS A 124 1.79 -11.40 0.77
C LYS A 124 3.20 -10.88 1.03
N ASN A 125 4.04 -10.91 0.00
CA ASN A 125 5.43 -10.49 0.04
C ASN A 125 5.88 -10.07 -1.37
N ILE A 126 7.14 -9.66 -1.49
CA ILE A 126 7.73 -9.23 -2.77
C ILE A 126 7.85 -10.38 -3.78
N GLU A 127 8.08 -11.62 -3.32
CA GLU A 127 8.13 -12.79 -4.19
C GLU A 127 6.75 -13.07 -4.83
N ASP A 128 5.69 -13.01 -4.04
CA ASP A 128 4.30 -13.13 -4.48
C ASP A 128 3.90 -11.97 -5.42
N PHE A 129 4.39 -10.76 -5.15
CA PHE A 129 4.26 -9.62 -6.06
C PHE A 129 4.88 -9.90 -7.42
N VAL A 130 6.15 -10.28 -7.49
CA VAL A 130 6.84 -10.57 -8.77
C VAL A 130 6.21 -11.74 -9.50
N PHE A 131 5.79 -12.79 -8.79
CA PHE A 131 5.06 -13.91 -9.38
C PHE A 131 3.75 -13.43 -10.02
N ASN A 132 2.97 -12.61 -9.31
CA ASN A 132 1.70 -12.13 -9.82
C ASN A 132 1.86 -11.10 -10.94
N LEU A 133 2.92 -10.29 -10.91
CA LEU A 133 3.28 -9.30 -11.92
C LEU A 133 3.43 -9.93 -13.30
N LYS A 134 4.00 -11.13 -13.39
CA LYS A 134 4.15 -11.90 -14.63
C LYS A 134 2.84 -12.47 -15.19
N ASN A 135 1.76 -12.42 -14.42
CA ASN A 135 0.52 -13.13 -14.71
C ASN A 135 -0.63 -12.17 -15.07
N GLY A 136 -0.43 -11.42 -16.16
CA GLY A 136 -1.43 -10.55 -16.77
C GLY A 136 -1.74 -9.28 -15.98
N ASP A 137 -2.62 -8.47 -16.57
CA ASP A 137 -2.97 -7.14 -16.10
C ASP A 137 -3.63 -7.15 -14.72
N LYS A 138 -3.00 -6.48 -13.75
CA LYS A 138 -3.34 -6.54 -12.32
C LYS A 138 -3.15 -5.20 -11.63
N ILE A 139 -3.94 -5.01 -10.56
CA ILE A 139 -3.76 -3.92 -9.61
C ILE A 139 -3.26 -4.52 -8.30
N PHE A 140 -2.10 -4.08 -7.83
CA PHE A 140 -1.44 -4.66 -6.66
C PHE A 140 -1.67 -3.81 -5.41
N SER A 141 -2.06 -4.46 -4.30
CA SER A 141 -1.85 -3.88 -2.98
C SER A 141 -0.36 -3.85 -2.64
N THR A 142 0.02 -2.97 -1.72
CA THR A 142 1.42 -2.74 -1.35
C THR A 142 1.69 -2.95 0.13
N ASN A 143 0.88 -3.76 0.83
CA ASN A 143 1.16 -4.07 2.23
C ASN A 143 2.56 -4.70 2.41
N PHE A 144 3.04 -5.46 1.42
CA PHE A 144 4.40 -6.00 1.44
C PHE A 144 5.48 -4.91 1.52
N ILE A 145 5.25 -3.69 1.00
CA ILE A 145 6.17 -2.55 1.17
C ILE A 145 6.22 -2.10 2.63
N ASN A 146 5.06 -2.04 3.29
CA ASN A 146 4.98 -1.72 4.72
C ASN A 146 5.77 -2.74 5.55
N GLU A 147 5.61 -4.03 5.25
CA GLU A 147 6.35 -5.11 5.92
C GLU A 147 7.86 -5.02 5.67
N LEU A 148 8.28 -4.75 4.42
CA LEU A 148 9.70 -4.56 4.09
C LEU A 148 10.31 -3.43 4.92
N VAL A 149 9.67 -2.26 4.98
CA VAL A 149 10.17 -1.12 5.76
C VAL A 149 10.25 -1.45 7.24
N ASN A 150 9.21 -2.07 7.80
CA ASN A 150 9.20 -2.46 9.22
C ASN A 150 10.28 -3.50 9.56
N ASN A 151 10.68 -4.32 8.59
CA ASN A 151 11.77 -5.29 8.74
C ASN A 151 13.16 -4.67 8.44
N GLY A 152 13.24 -3.36 8.21
CA GLY A 152 14.51 -2.71 7.89
C GLY A 152 15.02 -3.04 6.49
N GLN A 153 14.13 -3.32 5.54
CA GLN A 153 14.47 -3.75 4.18
C GLN A 153 14.11 -2.69 3.13
N LEU A 154 15.00 -2.55 2.15
CA LEU A 154 14.90 -1.65 1.02
C LEU A 154 14.86 -2.43 -0.29
N ILE A 155 14.05 -1.95 -1.24
CA ILE A 155 14.05 -2.46 -2.61
C ILE A 155 14.78 -1.51 -3.54
N THR A 156 15.74 -2.00 -4.31
CA THR A 156 16.33 -1.24 -5.42
C THR A 156 16.02 -1.93 -6.73
N TYR A 157 15.38 -1.22 -7.64
CA TYR A 157 15.09 -1.73 -8.97
C TYR A 157 16.16 -1.24 -9.97
N LYS A 158 16.83 -2.18 -10.63
CA LYS A 158 17.87 -1.90 -11.64
C LYS A 158 17.95 -3.03 -12.66
N SER A 159 17.78 -2.71 -13.94
CA SER A 159 17.96 -3.63 -15.07
C SER A 159 17.22 -4.97 -14.88
N GLU A 160 15.90 -4.92 -14.70
CA GLU A 160 15.04 -6.10 -14.51
C GLU A 160 15.29 -6.88 -13.20
N ILE A 161 16.13 -6.38 -12.30
CA ILE A 161 16.39 -7.02 -10.99
C ILE A 161 15.85 -6.11 -9.89
N ILE A 162 15.07 -6.70 -8.98
CA ILE A 162 14.70 -6.11 -7.70
C ILE A 162 15.68 -6.65 -6.64
N TYR A 163 16.59 -5.79 -6.22
CA TYR A 163 17.52 -6.06 -5.13
C TYR A 163 16.81 -5.77 -3.81
N ILE A 164 16.97 -6.66 -2.83
CA ILE A 164 16.49 -6.47 -1.46
C ILE A 164 17.73 -6.38 -0.58
N SER A 165 17.93 -5.23 0.06
CA SER A 165 19.02 -4.98 1.00
C SER A 165 18.47 -4.46 2.32
N ASP A 166 19.32 -4.43 3.34
CA ASP A 166 19.06 -3.66 4.56
C ASP A 166 19.59 -2.21 4.41
N TYR A 167 19.64 -1.48 5.52
CA TYR A 167 20.20 -0.14 5.63
C TYR A 167 21.71 -0.16 5.96
N SER A 168 22.46 -1.23 5.66
CA SER A 168 23.90 -1.28 5.95
C SER A 168 24.75 -0.41 5.01
N SER A 169 24.21 -0.07 3.83
CA SER A 169 24.95 0.65 2.80
C SER A 169 24.02 1.47 1.91
N LYS A 170 24.62 2.36 1.09
CA LYS A 170 23.89 3.18 0.13
C LYS A 170 23.30 2.37 -1.01
N PRO A 171 21.95 2.34 -1.18
CA PRO A 171 21.37 1.74 -2.36
C PRO A 171 21.87 2.47 -3.60
N GLU A 172 22.27 1.70 -4.60
CA GLU A 172 22.71 2.21 -5.90
C GLU A 172 21.53 2.69 -6.74
N CYS A 173 20.92 3.78 -6.32
CA CYS A 173 19.65 4.25 -6.83
C CYS A 173 19.65 5.76 -7.07
N SER A 174 18.95 6.24 -8.10
CA SER A 174 18.88 7.68 -8.42
C SER A 174 18.05 8.48 -7.43
N CYS A 175 17.03 7.89 -6.77
CA CYS A 175 16.23 8.62 -5.78
C CYS A 175 16.95 8.83 -4.45
N CYS A 176 18.08 8.16 -4.24
CA CYS A 176 18.88 8.19 -3.03
C CYS A 176 19.81 9.41 -2.96
N SER A 177 19.87 10.25 -3.99
CA SER A 177 20.71 11.47 -3.99
C SER A 177 20.20 12.55 -3.04
N ASN A 178 18.94 12.47 -2.62
CA ASN A 178 18.28 13.47 -1.77
C ASN A 178 18.49 13.21 -0.27
N PHE A 179 19.19 12.14 0.09
CA PHE A 179 19.42 11.75 1.49
C PHE A 179 20.92 11.66 1.77
N GLU A 180 21.34 12.17 2.93
CA GLU A 180 22.66 11.91 3.49
C GLU A 180 22.67 10.48 4.05
N TRP A 181 23.15 9.54 3.25
CA TRP A 181 22.89 8.15 3.53
C TRP A 181 23.66 7.60 4.73
N ASP A 182 24.87 8.10 4.98
CA ASP A 182 25.61 7.79 6.21
C ASP A 182 24.82 8.21 7.47
N TYR A 183 24.06 9.30 7.39
CA TYR A 183 23.17 9.72 8.46
C TYR A 183 21.95 8.80 8.58
N VAL A 184 21.40 8.29 7.46
CA VAL A 184 20.30 7.33 7.52
C VAL A 184 20.73 5.98 8.09
N ILE A 185 21.92 5.50 7.72
CA ILE A 185 22.54 4.31 8.32
C ILE A 185 22.67 4.52 9.83
N HIS A 186 23.18 5.68 10.26
CA HIS A 186 23.26 6.03 11.68
C HIS A 186 21.88 6.03 12.36
N MET A 187 20.84 6.62 11.74
CA MET A 187 19.47 6.61 12.27
C MET A 187 18.94 5.18 12.46
N CYS A 188 19.24 4.26 11.53
CA CYS A 188 18.90 2.84 11.68
C CYS A 188 19.60 2.20 12.88
N ASP A 189 20.90 2.45 13.05
CA ASP A 189 21.70 1.88 14.14
C ASP A 189 21.17 2.30 15.52
N ILE A 190 20.75 3.55 15.65
CA ILE A 190 20.16 4.08 16.89
C ILE A 190 18.64 3.85 17.00
N LYS A 191 18.04 3.14 16.04
CA LYS A 191 16.60 2.80 15.96
C LYS A 191 15.67 4.02 15.96
N GLU A 192 16.08 5.05 15.24
CA GLU A 192 15.33 6.29 15.09
C GLU A 192 14.24 6.13 14.02
N ILE A 193 13.04 6.67 14.28
CA ILE A 193 11.85 6.38 13.46
C ILE A 193 11.90 7.04 12.07
N CYS A 194 12.62 8.16 11.92
CA CYS A 194 12.75 8.82 10.62
C CYS A 194 13.51 7.95 9.60
N ALA A 195 14.33 6.99 10.03
CA ALA A 195 14.85 5.96 9.12
C ALA A 195 13.74 5.23 8.36
N LEU A 196 12.63 4.90 9.04
CA LEU A 196 11.48 4.24 8.41
C LEU A 196 10.76 5.16 7.42
N THR A 197 10.68 6.46 7.70
CA THR A 197 10.17 7.47 6.77
C THR A 197 10.96 7.44 5.47
N VAL A 198 12.29 7.43 5.57
CA VAL A 198 13.14 7.41 4.37
C VAL A 198 12.98 6.09 3.61
N GLY A 199 12.90 4.97 4.32
CA GLY A 199 12.59 3.67 3.74
C GLY A 199 11.30 3.64 2.94
N MET A 200 10.25 4.23 3.50
CA MET A 200 8.95 4.29 2.86
C MET A 200 9.00 5.10 1.57
N ILE A 201 9.62 6.28 1.61
CA ILE A 201 9.80 7.13 0.43
C ILE A 201 10.65 6.42 -0.63
N HIS A 202 11.75 5.78 -0.22
CA HIS A 202 12.64 5.05 -1.11
C HIS A 202 11.90 3.89 -1.80
N ASN A 203 11.30 2.98 -1.03
CA ASN A 203 10.66 1.77 -1.55
C ASN A 203 9.51 2.12 -2.51
N PHE A 204 8.66 3.09 -2.17
CA PHE A 204 7.58 3.51 -3.07
C PHE A 204 8.12 4.25 -4.32
N THR A 205 9.24 4.97 -4.23
CA THR A 205 9.86 5.57 -5.42
C THR A 205 10.43 4.51 -6.36
N GLN A 206 11.02 3.45 -5.81
CA GLN A 206 11.56 2.34 -6.58
C GLN A 206 10.45 1.51 -7.24
N LEU A 207 9.33 1.30 -6.54
CA LEU A 207 8.13 0.71 -7.11
C LEU A 207 7.55 1.58 -8.23
N ASP A 208 7.45 2.89 -8.03
CA ASP A 208 6.97 3.82 -9.06
C ASP A 208 7.86 3.83 -10.31
N ASN A 209 9.18 3.74 -10.14
CA ASN A 209 10.13 3.62 -11.26
C ASN A 209 9.92 2.31 -12.04
N LEU A 210 9.75 1.18 -11.34
CA LEU A 210 9.46 -0.12 -11.95
C LEU A 210 8.19 -0.04 -12.83
N PHE A 211 7.08 0.48 -12.27
CA PHE A 211 5.83 0.60 -13.03
C PHE A 211 5.93 1.58 -14.19
N LYS A 212 6.69 2.67 -14.07
CA LYS A 212 6.97 3.58 -15.19
C LYS A 212 7.70 2.89 -16.34
N GLU A 213 8.65 2.00 -16.06
CA GLU A 213 9.36 1.26 -17.11
C GLU A 213 8.48 0.20 -17.77
N ILE A 214 7.64 -0.50 -16.98
CA ILE A 214 6.63 -1.42 -17.50
C ILE A 214 5.68 -0.69 -18.45
N GLN A 215 5.14 0.45 -18.03
CA GLN A 215 4.18 1.24 -18.83
C GLN A 215 4.77 1.82 -20.11
N LYS A 216 6.09 2.04 -20.15
CA LYS A 216 6.80 2.48 -21.36
C LYS A 216 7.17 1.32 -22.29
N ASN A 217 6.78 0.08 -21.96
CA ASN A 217 7.20 -1.15 -22.65
C ASN A 217 8.74 -1.28 -22.75
N ILE A 218 9.47 -0.69 -21.80
CA ILE A 218 10.93 -0.80 -21.74
C ILE A 218 11.33 -2.14 -21.13
N LEU A 219 10.51 -2.64 -20.21
CA LEU A 219 10.81 -3.77 -19.34
C LEU A 219 10.00 -4.99 -19.77
N ILE A 220 10.68 -6.12 -19.99
CA ILE A 220 10.03 -7.41 -20.21
C ILE A 220 9.72 -8.03 -18.85
N ILE A 221 8.46 -7.96 -18.42
CA ILE A 221 7.99 -8.38 -17.09
C ILE A 221 8.46 -9.81 -16.73
N ASP A 222 8.49 -10.72 -17.72
CA ASP A 222 8.90 -12.11 -17.53
C ASP A 222 10.35 -12.27 -17.06
N LEU A 223 11.21 -11.30 -17.39
CA LEU A 223 12.62 -11.30 -17.01
C LEU A 223 12.86 -10.78 -15.59
N ILE A 224 11.86 -10.21 -14.92
CA ILE A 224 12.01 -9.67 -13.56
C ILE A 224 12.45 -10.76 -12.59
N LYS A 225 13.51 -10.48 -11.85
CA LYS A 225 14.05 -11.37 -10.80
C LYS A 225 14.22 -10.63 -9.48
N ILE A 226 14.23 -11.40 -8.40
CA ILE A 226 14.56 -10.91 -7.07
C ILE A 226 15.97 -11.38 -6.72
N LYS A 227 16.78 -10.49 -6.17
CA LYS A 227 18.09 -10.81 -5.60
C LYS A 227 18.17 -10.25 -4.18
N LYS A 228 18.44 -11.10 -3.20
CA LYS A 228 18.74 -10.65 -1.84
C LYS A 228 20.23 -10.33 -1.76
N CYS A 229 20.57 -9.17 -1.22
CA CYS A 229 21.93 -8.78 -0.91
C CYS A 229 22.23 -9.23 0.52
N ASP A 230 23.38 -9.88 0.69
CA ASP A 230 23.93 -10.23 2.00
C ASP A 230 24.61 -9.01 2.64
#